data_AF-R6IDL2-F1
#
_entry.id   AF-R6IDL2-F1
#
_cell.length_a   1.000
_cell.length_b   1.000
_cell.length_c   1.000
_cell.angle_alpha   90.00
_cell.angle_beta   90.00
_cell.angle_gamma   90.00
#
_symmetry.space_group_name_H-M   'P 1'
#
loop_
_entity.id
_entity.type
_entity.pdbx_description
1 polymer ?
#
loop_
_entity_poly.entity_id
_entity_poly.type
_entity_poly.pdbx_seq_one_letter_code
_entity_poly.pdbx_strand_id
1 'polypeptide(L)'
;MAQLIQSKTGADIFKIETATPYPSVYRETTELAKQEKADNARPALKNKVENMAQYDVVFVGYPIWWYTAPMAVATFADGYDFSGKTVITFCTSGGSPISDSTPDINKWFKGANVIEGIRAYPDDTAATEKWLAGLNL
;
A
#
# COMPACT_ATOMS: atom_id res chain seq x y z
N MET A 1 7.46 -8.48 4.27
CA MET A 1 7.65 -7.02 4.44
C MET A 1 6.73 -6.42 5.49
N ALA A 2 5.41 -6.37 5.28
CA ALA A 2 4.48 -5.81 6.26
C ALA A 2 4.65 -6.40 7.68
N GLN A 3 4.81 -7.72 7.79
CA GLN A 3 5.07 -8.41 9.06
C GLN A 3 6.43 -8.04 9.69
N LEU A 4 7.45 -7.73 8.88
CA LEU A 4 8.74 -7.26 9.38
C LEU A 4 8.62 -5.84 9.94
N ILE A 5 7.90 -4.95 9.24
CA ILE A 5 7.61 -3.60 9.74
C ILE A 5 6.84 -3.70 11.07
N GLN A 6 5.79 -4.52 11.12
CA GLN A 6 5.04 -4.79 12.34
C GLN A 6 5.96 -5.25 13.48
N SER A 7 6.81 -6.25 13.25
CA SER A 7 7.63 -6.80 14.34
C SER A 7 8.68 -5.82 14.88
N LYS A 8 9.10 -4.84 14.06
CA LYS A 8 10.07 -3.81 14.45
C LYS A 8 9.44 -2.57 15.08
N THR A 9 8.20 -2.26 14.74
CA THR A 9 7.51 -1.04 15.19
C THR A 9 6.45 -1.29 16.26
N GLY A 10 6.00 -2.54 16.42
CA GLY A 10 4.83 -2.86 17.24
C GLY A 10 3.50 -2.41 16.65
N ALA A 11 3.48 -1.96 15.38
CA ALA A 11 2.27 -1.49 14.72
C ALA A 11 1.22 -2.60 14.56
N ASP A 12 -0.04 -2.21 14.55
CA ASP A 12 -1.13 -3.08 14.11
C ASP A 12 -0.97 -3.43 12.63
N ILE A 13 -1.43 -4.63 12.24
CA ILE A 13 -1.42 -5.07 10.85
C ILE A 13 -2.84 -5.29 10.35
N PHE A 14 -3.12 -4.71 9.18
CA PHE A 14 -4.38 -4.89 8.47
C PHE A 14 -4.10 -5.33 7.03
N LYS A 15 -4.76 -6.38 6.58
CA LYS A 15 -4.66 -6.86 5.20
C LYS A 15 -5.80 -6.27 4.37
N ILE A 16 -5.45 -5.46 3.37
CA ILE A 16 -6.40 -4.96 2.38
C ILE A 16 -6.79 -6.14 1.47
N GLU A 17 -8.00 -6.64 1.65
CA GLU A 17 -8.56 -7.75 0.86
C GLU A 17 -9.81 -7.28 0.15
N THR A 18 -9.92 -7.58 -1.15
CA THR A 18 -11.14 -7.36 -1.92
C THR A 18 -12.22 -8.38 -1.51
N ALA A 19 -13.48 -7.96 -1.52
CA ALA A 19 -14.63 -8.82 -1.24
C ALA A 19 -14.73 -9.96 -2.26
N THR A 20 -14.47 -9.65 -3.54
CA THR A 20 -14.22 -10.64 -4.59
C THR A 20 -12.71 -10.83 -4.70
N PRO A 21 -12.16 -12.01 -4.35
CA PRO A 21 -10.72 -12.24 -4.40
C PRO A 21 -10.15 -12.05 -5.81
N TYR A 22 -8.93 -11.48 -5.89
CA TYR A 22 -8.16 -11.53 -7.13
C TYR A 22 -7.93 -12.99 -7.56
N PRO A 23 -7.83 -13.25 -8.88
CA PRO A 23 -7.41 -14.56 -9.38
C PRO A 23 -6.09 -15.01 -8.74
N SER A 24 -5.90 -16.32 -8.58
CA SER A 24 -4.65 -16.89 -8.05
C SER A 24 -3.56 -17.01 -9.13
N VAL A 25 -3.95 -17.04 -10.41
CA VAL A 25 -3.04 -17.14 -11.55
C VAL A 25 -2.48 -15.74 -11.86
N TYR A 26 -1.16 -15.59 -11.73
CA TYR A 26 -0.47 -14.30 -11.90
C TYR A 26 -0.92 -13.51 -13.14
N ARG A 27 -0.97 -14.16 -14.31
CA ARG A 27 -1.36 -13.49 -15.57
C ARG A 27 -2.78 -12.93 -15.50
N GLU A 28 -3.73 -13.71 -14.98
CA GLU A 28 -5.13 -13.29 -14.83
C GLU A 28 -5.25 -12.14 -13.82
N THR A 29 -4.52 -12.23 -12.71
CA THR A 29 -4.42 -11.15 -11.72
C THR A 29 -3.92 -9.86 -12.36
N THR A 30 -2.85 -9.93 -13.15
CA THR A 30 -2.27 -8.75 -13.81
C THR A 30 -3.21 -8.14 -14.84
N GLU A 31 -3.94 -8.95 -15.62
CA GLU A 31 -4.92 -8.42 -16.60
C GLU A 31 -6.12 -7.78 -15.89
N LEU A 32 -6.62 -8.38 -14.81
CA LEU A 32 -7.67 -7.76 -14.00
C LEU A 32 -7.22 -6.42 -13.41
N ALA A 33 -6.01 -6.36 -12.83
CA ALA A 33 -5.45 -5.13 -12.31
C ALA A 33 -5.28 -4.04 -13.38
N LYS A 34 -4.92 -4.43 -14.62
CA LYS A 34 -4.84 -3.52 -15.76
C LYS A 34 -6.19 -2.91 -16.07
N GLN A 35 -7.22 -3.76 -16.12
CA GLN A 35 -8.59 -3.36 -16.42
C GLN A 35 -9.12 -2.44 -15.31
N GLU A 36 -8.96 -2.82 -14.05
CA GLU A 36 -9.35 -1.99 -12.90
C GLU A 36 -8.70 -0.60 -12.95
N LYS A 37 -7.40 -0.53 -13.27
CA LYS A 37 -6.71 0.74 -13.44
C LYS A 37 -7.31 1.57 -14.58
N ALA A 38 -7.54 0.96 -15.74
CA ALA A 38 -8.10 1.63 -16.91
C ALA A 38 -9.50 2.20 -16.63
N ASP A 39 -10.31 1.47 -15.87
CA ASP A 39 -11.66 1.85 -15.49
C ASP A 39 -11.71 2.78 -14.27
N ASN A 40 -10.56 3.08 -13.65
CA ASN A 40 -10.46 3.74 -12.35
C ASN A 40 -11.41 3.10 -11.31
N ALA A 41 -11.43 1.76 -11.28
CA ALA A 41 -12.35 0.98 -10.47
C ALA A 41 -12.14 1.23 -8.96
N ARG A 42 -13.18 0.90 -8.17
CA ARG A 42 -13.14 0.87 -6.70
C ARG A 42 -13.65 -0.48 -6.19
N PRO A 43 -12.83 -1.55 -6.29
CA PRO A 43 -13.27 -2.88 -5.87
C PRO A 43 -13.62 -2.89 -4.38
N ALA A 44 -14.81 -3.39 -4.05
CA ALA A 44 -15.28 -3.46 -2.67
C ALA A 44 -14.28 -4.23 -1.79
N LEU A 45 -13.99 -3.72 -0.60
CA LEU A 45 -13.11 -4.37 0.36
C LEU A 45 -13.91 -5.28 1.29
N LYS A 46 -13.30 -6.40 1.68
CA LYS A 46 -13.91 -7.40 2.55
C LYS A 46 -14.09 -6.90 3.99
N ASN A 47 -13.11 -6.14 4.47
CA ASN A 47 -13.03 -5.68 5.85
C ASN A 47 -12.68 -4.19 5.89
N LYS A 48 -12.86 -3.58 7.07
CA LYS A 48 -12.47 -2.21 7.38
C LYS A 48 -11.64 -2.16 8.67
N VAL A 49 -10.82 -1.12 8.80
CA VAL A 49 -10.16 -0.76 10.06
C VAL A 49 -11.19 -0.02 10.91
N GLU A 50 -11.58 -0.58 12.04
CA GLU A 50 -12.67 -0.02 12.86
C GLU A 50 -12.31 1.32 13.50
N ASN A 51 -11.05 1.50 13.91
CA ASN A 51 -10.58 2.65 14.68
C ASN A 51 -9.53 3.48 13.94
N MET A 52 -9.69 3.70 12.62
CA MET A 52 -8.68 4.41 11.80
C MET A 52 -8.23 5.76 12.36
N ALA A 53 -9.12 6.47 13.06
CA ALA A 53 -8.82 7.77 13.66
C ALA A 53 -7.64 7.73 14.65
N GLN A 54 -7.38 6.59 15.33
CA GLN A 54 -6.33 6.45 16.35
C GLN A 54 -4.90 6.43 15.80
N TYR A 55 -4.73 6.23 14.49
CA TYR A 55 -3.41 6.09 13.88
C TYR A 55 -2.92 7.43 13.32
N ASP A 56 -1.79 7.92 13.81
CA ASP A 56 -1.10 9.09 13.24
C ASP A 56 -0.24 8.72 12.03
N VAL A 57 0.30 7.50 12.05
CA VAL A 57 1.18 6.95 11.00
C VAL A 57 0.57 5.67 10.45
N VAL A 58 0.43 5.59 9.12
CA VAL A 58 -0.10 4.43 8.42
C VAL A 58 0.90 3.97 7.36
N PHE A 59 1.47 2.79 7.55
CA PHE A 59 2.28 2.14 6.52
C PHE A 59 1.37 1.48 5.48
N VAL A 60 1.55 1.81 4.20
CA VAL A 60 0.73 1.26 3.11
C VAL A 60 1.60 0.46 2.14
N GLY A 61 1.42 -0.85 2.17
CA GLY A 61 2.17 -1.82 1.38
C GLY A 61 1.40 -2.34 0.17
N TYR A 62 2.03 -2.40 -0.99
CA TYR A 62 1.39 -2.92 -2.21
C TYR A 62 2.39 -3.48 -3.23
N PRO A 63 1.98 -4.45 -4.08
CA PRO A 63 2.75 -4.73 -5.29
C PRO A 63 2.59 -3.56 -6.29
N ILE A 64 3.59 -3.32 -7.12
CA ILE A 64 3.42 -2.46 -8.29
C ILE A 64 2.79 -3.28 -9.42
N TRP A 65 1.59 -2.89 -9.84
CA TRP A 65 0.91 -3.42 -11.02
C TRP A 65 0.64 -2.28 -12.00
N TRP A 66 1.17 -2.42 -13.22
CA TRP A 66 1.03 -1.42 -14.28
C TRP A 66 1.43 -0.01 -13.82
N TYR A 67 2.60 0.09 -13.19
CA TYR A 67 3.21 1.35 -12.73
C TYR A 67 2.42 2.07 -11.62
N THR A 68 1.49 1.39 -10.94
CA THR A 68 0.78 1.96 -9.79
C THR A 68 0.44 0.87 -8.76
N ALA A 69 -0.21 1.25 -7.66
CA ALA A 69 -0.74 0.30 -6.68
C ALA A 69 -2.09 -0.29 -7.15
N PRO A 70 -2.50 -1.49 -6.71
CA PRO A 70 -3.80 -2.06 -7.08
C PRO A 70 -4.95 -1.13 -6.67
N MET A 71 -6.05 -1.11 -7.43
CA MET A 71 -7.19 -0.21 -7.15
C MET A 71 -7.90 -0.48 -5.81
N ALA A 72 -7.65 -1.64 -5.21
CA ALA A 72 -8.00 -1.91 -3.81
C ALA A 72 -7.36 -0.92 -2.83
N VAL A 73 -6.14 -0.43 -3.10
CA VAL A 73 -5.47 0.61 -2.31
C VAL A 73 -6.16 1.96 -2.48
N ALA A 74 -6.60 2.29 -3.71
CA ALA A 74 -7.42 3.48 -3.95
C ALA A 74 -8.74 3.42 -3.18
N THR A 75 -9.39 2.25 -3.17
CA THR A 75 -10.63 2.03 -2.40
C THR A 75 -10.39 2.13 -0.90
N PHE A 76 -9.26 1.62 -0.41
CA PHE A 76 -8.86 1.77 0.98
C PHE A 76 -8.66 3.25 1.34
N ALA A 77 -7.97 4.02 0.49
CA ALA A 77 -7.76 5.45 0.70
C ALA A 77 -9.10 6.23 0.72
N ASP A 78 -10.00 5.95 -0.21
CA ASP A 78 -11.33 6.58 -0.29
C ASP A 78 -12.24 6.22 0.93
N GLY A 79 -11.91 5.15 1.65
CA GLY A 79 -12.70 4.66 2.78
C GLY A 79 -12.48 5.41 4.11
N TYR A 80 -11.47 6.27 4.20
CA TYR A 80 -11.13 6.97 5.44
C TYR A 80 -10.66 8.41 5.19
N ASP A 81 -10.70 9.22 6.25
CA ASP A 81 -10.05 10.53 6.27
C ASP A 81 -8.59 10.39 6.72
N PHE A 82 -7.66 10.73 5.82
CA PHE A 82 -6.23 10.74 6.11
C PHE A 82 -5.68 12.14 6.39
N SER A 83 -6.55 13.16 6.51
CA SER A 83 -6.13 14.53 6.80
C SER A 83 -5.29 14.60 8.07
N GLY A 84 -4.07 15.16 7.94
CA GLY A 84 -3.13 15.31 9.06
C GLY A 84 -2.39 14.02 9.45
N LYS A 85 -2.68 12.87 8.83
CA LYS A 85 -1.95 11.61 9.05
C LYS A 85 -0.70 11.55 8.18
N THR A 86 0.28 10.78 8.61
CA THR A 86 1.44 10.42 7.78
C THR A 86 1.20 9.06 7.13
N VAL A 87 1.28 9.00 5.81
CA VAL A 87 1.16 7.75 5.04
C VAL A 87 2.53 7.39 4.48
N ILE A 88 3.09 6.27 4.89
CA ILE A 88 4.42 5.82 4.48
C ILE A 88 4.27 4.61 3.56
N THR A 89 4.63 4.76 2.29
CA THR A 89 4.45 3.66 1.34
C THR A 89 5.64 2.70 1.32
N PHE A 90 5.38 1.45 0.97
CA PHE A 90 6.42 0.52 0.54
C PHE A 90 5.85 -0.40 -0.53
N CYS A 91 6.69 -0.89 -1.42
CA CYS A 91 6.21 -1.76 -2.49
C CYS A 91 7.09 -2.98 -2.73
N THR A 92 6.53 -3.96 -3.43
CA THR A 92 7.29 -5.01 -4.13
C THR A 92 7.02 -4.89 -5.63
N SER A 93 7.98 -5.26 -6.47
CA SER A 93 7.76 -5.25 -7.93
C SER A 93 8.73 -6.19 -8.64
N GLY A 94 8.43 -6.49 -9.90
CA GLY A 94 9.33 -7.21 -10.81
C GLY A 94 10.42 -6.33 -11.45
N GLY A 95 10.54 -5.06 -11.07
CA GLY A 95 11.54 -4.16 -11.65
C GLY A 95 11.18 -2.67 -11.66
N SER A 96 9.90 -2.31 -11.56
CA SER A 96 9.48 -0.89 -11.45
C SER A 96 9.87 -0.26 -10.12
N PRO A 97 10.35 1.00 -10.10
CA PRO A 97 10.55 1.74 -8.86
C PRO A 97 9.22 2.07 -8.16
N ILE A 98 9.27 2.39 -6.87
CA ILE A 98 8.08 2.82 -6.11
C ILE A 98 7.55 4.17 -6.62
N SER A 99 8.45 5.04 -7.07
CA SER A 99 8.18 6.38 -7.60
C SER A 99 7.15 6.39 -8.74
N ASP A 100 7.03 5.29 -9.48
CA ASP A 100 6.02 5.15 -10.54
C ASP A 100 4.59 5.28 -9.98
N SER A 101 4.35 4.76 -8.78
CA SER A 101 3.04 4.78 -8.11
C SER A 101 2.76 6.08 -7.35
N THR A 102 3.80 6.83 -7.00
CA THR A 102 3.72 7.99 -6.11
C THR A 102 2.71 9.06 -6.57
N PRO A 103 2.57 9.39 -7.87
CA PRO A 103 1.54 10.34 -8.32
C PRO A 103 0.11 9.91 -7.97
N ASP A 104 -0.22 8.63 -8.17
CA ASP A 104 -1.55 8.09 -7.87
C ASP A 104 -1.79 8.00 -6.35
N ILE A 105 -0.78 7.57 -5.59
CA ILE A 105 -0.86 7.52 -4.13
C ILE A 105 -1.15 8.91 -3.54
N ASN A 106 -0.43 9.94 -3.98
CA ASN A 106 -0.69 11.31 -3.52
C ASN A 106 -2.10 11.79 -3.86
N LYS A 107 -2.65 11.35 -5.00
CA LYS A 107 -4.03 11.65 -5.39
C LYS A 107 -5.06 10.91 -4.54
N TRP A 108 -4.77 9.69 -4.10
CA TRP A 108 -5.71 8.86 -3.34
C TRP A 108 -5.70 9.20 -1.85
N PHE A 109 -4.52 9.32 -1.23
CA PHE A 109 -4.37 9.67 0.19
C PHE A 109 -4.41 11.20 0.40
N LYS A 110 -5.50 11.83 -0.03
CA LYS A 110 -5.67 13.28 0.06
C LYS A 110 -5.61 13.75 1.51
N GLY A 111 -4.92 14.87 1.74
CA GLY A 111 -4.77 15.47 3.07
C GLY A 111 -3.71 14.79 3.95
N ALA A 112 -3.18 13.64 3.54
CA ALA A 112 -2.07 12.99 4.22
C ALA A 112 -0.73 13.67 3.90
N ASN A 113 0.21 13.58 4.83
CA ASN A 113 1.64 13.71 4.54
C ASN A 113 2.15 12.37 3.99
N VAL A 114 2.19 12.24 2.66
CA VAL A 114 2.68 11.02 2.01
C VAL A 114 4.21 11.03 1.96
N ILE A 115 4.83 10.02 2.56
CA ILE A 115 6.26 9.76 2.48
C ILE A 115 6.47 8.56 1.55
N GLU A 116 7.14 8.79 0.43
CA GLU A 116 7.61 7.71 -0.43
C GLU A 116 8.65 6.89 0.32
N GLY A 117 8.36 5.60 0.55
CA GLY A 117 9.32 4.68 1.16
C GLY A 117 10.11 3.90 0.12
N ILE A 118 10.21 2.59 0.33
CA ILE A 118 11.15 1.75 -0.43
C ILE A 118 10.45 0.73 -1.33
N ARG A 119 11.13 0.36 -2.42
CA ARG A 119 10.92 -0.96 -3.02
C ARG A 119 11.65 -1.99 -2.16
N ALA A 120 10.88 -2.81 -1.49
CA ALA A 120 11.33 -3.91 -0.66
C ALA A 120 11.56 -5.18 -1.48
N TYR A 121 12.62 -5.92 -1.14
CA TYR A 121 12.83 -7.29 -1.61
C TYR A 121 12.68 -8.26 -0.43
N PRO A 122 11.99 -9.40 -0.61
CA PRO A 122 11.80 -10.37 0.47
C PRO A 122 13.10 -10.91 1.08
N ASP A 123 14.17 -10.98 0.30
CA ASP A 123 15.49 -11.51 0.65
C ASP A 123 16.45 -10.47 1.24
N ASP A 124 16.09 -9.17 1.22
CA ASP A 124 16.89 -8.09 1.81
C ASP A 124 16.15 -7.39 2.96
N THR A 125 16.10 -8.09 4.10
CA THR A 125 15.52 -7.55 5.33
C THR A 125 16.39 -6.45 5.93
N ALA A 126 17.71 -6.48 5.74
CA ALA A 126 18.64 -5.50 6.30
C ALA A 126 18.41 -4.10 5.73
N ALA A 127 18.18 -3.97 4.42
CA ALA A 127 17.86 -2.68 3.80
C ALA A 127 16.55 -2.10 4.37
N THR A 128 15.57 -2.96 4.64
CA THR A 128 14.29 -2.54 5.24
C THR A 128 14.48 -2.05 6.66
N GLU A 129 15.21 -2.79 7.48
CA GLU A 129 15.48 -2.41 8.87
C GLU A 129 16.23 -1.08 8.92
N LYS A 130 17.22 -0.88 8.04
CA LYS A 130 17.95 0.37 7.90
C LYS A 130 17.03 1.52 7.48
N TRP A 131 16.13 1.30 6.53
CA TRP A 131 15.15 2.30 6.11
C TRP A 131 14.22 2.68 7.27
N LEU A 132 13.65 1.69 7.97
CA LEU A 132 12.77 1.92 9.13
C LEU A 132 13.47 2.72 10.22
N ALA A 133 14.71 2.37 10.56
CA ALA A 133 15.50 3.11 11.56
C ALA A 133 15.75 4.57 11.15
N GLY A 134 15.77 4.87 9.86
CA GLY A 134 15.95 6.23 9.33
C GLY A 134 14.68 7.09 9.33
N LEU A 135 13.49 6.51 9.58
CA LEU A 135 12.24 7.25 9.60
C LEU A 135 12.04 8.07 10.88
N ASN A 136 12.83 7.81 11.94
CA ASN A 136 12.74 8.48 13.25
C ASN A 136 11.31 8.55 13.82
N LEU A 137 10.58 7.43 13.70
CA LEU A 137 9.21 7.26 14.19
C LEU A 137 9.19 6.76 15.64
#